data_AF-A0A7V0JS07-F1
#
_entry.id   AF-A0A7V0JS07-F1
#
_cell.length_a   1.000
_cell.length_b   1.000
_cell.length_c   1.000
_cell.angle_alpha   90.00
_cell.angle_beta   90.00
_cell.angle_gamma   90.00
#
_symmetry.space_group_name_H-M   'P 1'
#
loop_
_entity.id
_entity.type
_entity.pdbx_description
1 polymer ?
#
loop_
_entity_poly.entity_id
_entity_poly.type
_entity_poly.pdbx_seq_one_letter_code
_entity_poly.pdbx_strand_id
1 'polypeptide(L)'
;MSNKASIEIFIRKRPSVEVEETLFSHAFCHNYNSGFAKPYPIDEVDANSLKTVDDLLSLTTAETLVIIDDQEIILPSLVYDVLPQALKEGNWSALIPGYNLSEVPAQRAVMPYPYHNVRNFLEVVEYIWQSGRHSIQLAEPATAWPCIFVKKSALDKISPEMSLNTLWNLWASEGLIGIVKDVLVHRFGDYYSAPRTDLIELLPKSAHHILDVGCARGSLGKTLKKLRPCYITGVELNPVMADVASHVYDKVYNLPVENISFKSQFDAIICGDVIEHLRDPECVLSHLAQSLTPKGVLIGTVPNTGHWSIVMDLAQGRFEMIPVGLLCMSHIRFFTETELRVLLAKSGLEIDVLDRDSPPPTPNGERFISTLISAGMGDEVSLRTSELRFRARKN
;
A
#
# COMPACT_ATOMS: atom_id res chain seq x y z
N MET A 1 -1.67 18.10 40.62
CA MET A 1 -1.23 18.97 39.51
C MET A 1 -1.00 18.05 38.33
N SER A 2 -1.95 18.04 37.38
CA SER A 2 -1.96 17.09 36.27
C SER A 2 -0.73 17.32 35.40
N ASN A 3 0.01 16.26 35.10
CA ASN A 3 1.03 16.27 34.07
C ASN A 3 0.29 16.61 32.76
N LYS A 4 0.38 17.86 32.30
CA LYS A 4 -0.17 18.23 30.98
C LYS A 4 0.57 17.38 29.96
N ALA A 5 -0.16 16.68 29.09
CA ALA A 5 0.46 15.95 28.01
C ALA A 5 1.29 16.93 27.17
N SER A 6 2.58 16.64 26.97
CA SER A 6 3.46 17.45 26.12
C SER A 6 3.05 17.39 24.65
N ILE A 7 2.29 16.35 24.27
CA ILE A 7 1.84 16.03 22.93
C ILE A 7 0.34 15.72 22.96
N GLU A 8 -0.40 16.20 21.97
CA GLU A 8 -1.82 15.87 21.74
C GLU A 8 -2.04 15.58 20.25
N ILE A 9 -2.82 14.54 19.95
CA ILE A 9 -2.96 13.98 18.60
C ILE A 9 -4.37 14.23 18.09
N PHE A 10 -4.50 14.87 16.94
CA PHE A 10 -5.75 15.15 16.25
C PHE A 10 -5.84 14.33 14.97
N ILE A 11 -6.80 13.41 14.90
CA ILE A 11 -7.12 12.66 13.68
C ILE A 11 -8.27 13.36 12.97
N ARG A 12 -8.01 13.94 11.79
CA ARG A 12 -9.02 14.58 10.95
C ARG A 12 -9.79 13.51 10.18
N LYS A 13 -10.99 13.18 10.65
CA LYS A 13 -11.88 12.22 9.99
C LYS A 13 -12.42 12.81 8.70
N ARG A 14 -12.10 12.17 7.59
CA ARG A 14 -12.72 12.45 6.28
C ARG A 14 -13.91 11.51 6.10
N PRO A 15 -14.97 11.92 5.36
CA PRO A 15 -16.03 11.00 4.99
C PRO A 15 -15.42 9.82 4.22
N SER A 16 -15.48 8.62 4.78
CA SER A 16 -15.07 7.42 4.06
C SER A 16 -16.11 7.11 3.00
N VAL A 17 -15.67 6.72 1.80
CA VAL A 17 -16.53 5.95 0.91
C VAL A 17 -16.87 4.66 1.66
N GLU A 18 -18.13 4.22 1.67
CA GLU A 18 -18.57 2.97 2.33
C GLU A 18 -18.03 1.73 1.60
N VAL A 19 -16.71 1.60 1.58
CA VAL A 19 -15.93 0.54 0.97
C VAL A 19 -15.26 -0.23 2.10
N GLU A 20 -15.49 -1.54 2.14
CA GLU A 20 -15.06 -2.43 3.25
C GLU A 20 -13.54 -2.34 3.48
N GLU A 21 -12.77 -2.32 2.41
CA GLU A 21 -11.31 -2.23 2.43
C GLU A 21 -10.83 -0.91 3.07
N THR A 22 -11.47 0.21 2.75
CA THR A 22 -11.14 1.52 3.34
C THR A 22 -11.51 1.56 4.83
N LEU A 23 -12.66 1.00 5.21
CA LEU A 23 -13.07 0.91 6.61
C LEU A 23 -12.11 0.02 7.42
N PHE A 24 -11.70 -1.11 6.85
CA PHE A 24 -10.69 -1.99 7.45
C PHE A 24 -9.36 -1.25 7.62
N SER A 25 -8.88 -0.56 6.57
CA SER A 25 -7.65 0.22 6.59
C SER A 25 -7.64 1.29 7.68
N HIS A 26 -8.72 2.06 7.79
CA HIS A 26 -8.89 3.07 8.84
C HIS A 26 -8.83 2.45 10.24
N ALA A 27 -9.57 1.37 10.48
CA ALA A 27 -9.59 0.69 11.78
C ALA A 27 -8.22 0.08 12.13
N PHE A 28 -7.55 -0.52 11.14
CA PHE A 28 -6.22 -1.10 11.28
C PHE A 28 -5.20 -0.04 11.70
N CYS A 29 -5.11 1.07 10.95
CA CYS A 29 -4.23 2.19 11.26
C CYS A 29 -4.55 2.82 12.61
N HIS A 30 -5.83 3.04 12.92
CA HIS A 30 -6.26 3.59 14.21
C HIS A 30 -5.81 2.73 15.38
N ASN A 31 -5.99 1.40 15.31
CA ASN A 31 -5.60 0.48 16.37
C ASN A 31 -4.09 0.48 16.61
N TYR A 32 -3.28 0.44 15.54
CA TYR A 32 -1.83 0.50 15.65
C TYR A 32 -1.36 1.85 16.21
N ASN A 33 -1.88 2.95 15.67
CA ASN A 33 -1.51 4.29 16.12
C ASN A 33 -1.90 4.52 17.58
N SER A 34 -3.07 4.06 18.01
CA SER A 34 -3.50 4.10 19.41
C SER A 34 -2.58 3.28 20.33
N GLY A 35 -2.08 2.14 19.85
CA GLY A 35 -1.08 1.34 20.55
C GLY A 35 0.26 2.07 20.69
N PHE A 36 0.79 2.62 19.60
CA PHE A 36 2.07 3.33 19.57
C PHE A 36 2.05 4.67 20.30
N ALA A 37 0.88 5.31 20.38
CA ALA A 37 0.65 6.60 21.01
C ALA A 37 0.01 6.49 22.40
N LYS A 38 -0.07 5.30 23.01
CA LYS A 38 -0.73 5.03 24.31
C LYS A 38 -0.49 6.06 25.42
N PRO A 39 0.69 6.73 25.54
CA PRO A 39 0.90 7.77 26.54
C PRO A 39 0.19 9.11 26.28
N TYR A 40 -0.31 9.35 25.05
CA TYR A 40 -0.77 10.66 24.58
C TYR A 40 -2.28 10.66 24.30
N PRO A 41 -3.00 11.77 24.58
CA PRO A 41 -4.39 11.93 24.19
C PRO A 41 -4.55 11.92 22.66
N ILE A 42 -5.63 11.29 22.20
CA ILE A 42 -6.00 11.19 20.79
C ILE A 42 -7.45 11.67 20.66
N ASP A 43 -7.65 12.73 19.88
CA ASP A 43 -8.95 13.29 19.55
C ASP A 43 -9.26 13.08 18.07
N GLU A 44 -10.45 12.56 17.79
CA GLU A 44 -10.95 12.39 16.44
C GLU A 44 -11.93 13.50 16.12
N VAL A 45 -11.59 14.34 15.14
CA VAL A 45 -12.34 15.55 14.79
C VAL A 45 -12.80 15.49 13.33
N ASP A 46 -13.96 16.05 13.02
CA ASP A 46 -14.40 16.17 11.62
C ASP A 46 -13.38 17.04 10.86
N ALA A 47 -12.85 16.53 9.74
CA ALA A 47 -11.94 17.30 8.91
C ALA A 47 -12.54 18.66 8.49
N ASN A 48 -13.87 18.76 8.39
CA ASN A 48 -14.58 19.98 8.06
C ASN A 48 -14.68 20.98 9.22
N SER A 49 -14.48 20.57 10.47
CA SER A 49 -14.52 21.44 11.65
C SER A 49 -13.16 21.97 12.06
N LEU A 50 -12.06 21.33 11.64
CA LEU A 50 -10.69 21.78 11.93
C LEU A 50 -10.10 22.50 10.71
N LYS A 51 -10.35 23.81 10.56
CA LYS A 51 -9.99 24.59 9.36
C LYS A 51 -9.11 25.81 9.63
N THR A 52 -9.15 26.36 10.84
CA THR A 52 -8.47 27.59 11.24
C THR A 52 -7.50 27.35 12.39
N VAL A 53 -6.69 28.36 12.70
CA VAL A 53 -5.78 28.33 13.86
C VAL A 53 -6.58 28.32 15.17
N ASP A 54 -7.70 29.03 15.25
CA ASP A 54 -8.58 29.06 16.43
C ASP A 54 -9.17 27.66 16.72
N ASP A 55 -9.57 26.93 15.67
CA ASP A 55 -10.07 25.56 15.82
C ASP A 55 -9.02 24.64 16.46
N LEU A 56 -7.73 24.84 16.18
CA LEU A 56 -6.65 24.08 16.84
C LEU A 56 -6.40 24.56 18.28
N LEU A 57 -6.24 25.87 18.47
CA LEU A 57 -5.86 26.44 19.77
C LEU A 57 -6.94 26.27 20.84
N SER A 58 -8.20 26.21 20.44
CA SER A 58 -9.34 25.97 21.34
C SER A 58 -9.41 24.52 21.86
N LEU A 59 -8.81 23.56 21.14
CA LEU A 59 -8.89 22.14 21.45
C LEU A 59 -7.72 21.63 22.30
N THR A 60 -6.60 22.35 22.39
CA THR A 60 -5.38 21.83 23.01
C THR A 60 -4.73 22.75 24.03
N THR A 61 -4.10 22.15 25.03
CA THR A 61 -3.14 22.84 25.90
C THR A 61 -1.72 22.24 25.84
N ALA A 62 -1.49 21.31 24.93
CA ALA A 62 -0.21 20.62 24.74
C ALA A 62 0.84 21.52 24.08
N GLU A 63 2.12 21.22 24.29
CA GLU A 63 3.22 21.98 23.66
C GLU A 63 3.40 21.64 22.18
N THR A 64 3.15 20.38 21.83
CA THR A 64 3.21 19.85 20.47
C THR A 64 1.87 19.26 20.08
N LEU A 65 1.38 19.63 18.90
CA LEU A 65 0.18 19.05 18.30
C LEU A 65 0.62 18.11 17.18
N VAL A 66 -0.01 16.95 17.06
CA VAL A 66 0.15 16.03 15.93
C VAL A 66 -1.15 16.03 15.16
N ILE A 67 -1.13 16.43 13.89
CA ILE A 67 -2.32 16.45 13.05
C ILE A 67 -2.16 15.34 12.01
N ILE A 68 -3.00 14.31 12.11
CA ILE A 68 -3.10 13.19 11.17
C ILE A 68 -4.25 13.51 10.21
N ASP A 69 -3.90 13.78 8.95
CA ASP A 69 -4.85 14.17 7.90
C ASP A 69 -5.22 13.03 6.96
N ASP A 70 -4.33 12.04 6.86
CA ASP A 70 -4.53 10.78 6.16
C ASP A 70 -4.78 9.68 7.18
N GLN A 71 -5.91 8.99 7.11
CA GLN A 71 -6.28 7.95 8.07
C GLN A 71 -5.67 6.58 7.74
N GLU A 72 -5.01 6.44 6.58
CA GLU A 72 -4.42 5.19 6.10
C GLU A 72 -2.90 5.16 6.32
N ILE A 73 -2.46 5.61 7.50
CA ILE A 73 -1.04 5.71 7.85
C ILE A 73 -0.73 5.10 9.22
N ILE A 74 0.48 4.53 9.37
CA ILE A 74 0.99 3.98 10.64
C ILE A 74 2.18 4.81 11.13
N LEU A 75 2.03 5.38 12.33
CA LEU A 75 3.03 6.19 13.02
C LEU A 75 3.71 5.34 14.10
N PRO A 76 4.96 4.87 13.88
CA PRO A 76 5.69 4.10 14.89
C PRO A 76 6.05 5.00 16.08
N SER A 77 6.20 4.43 17.29
CA SER A 77 6.45 5.23 18.51
C SER A 77 7.61 6.22 18.40
N LEU A 78 8.64 5.89 17.60
CA LEU A 78 9.78 6.76 17.32
C LEU A 78 9.40 8.19 16.89
N VAL A 79 8.29 8.37 16.17
CA VAL A 79 7.87 9.71 15.70
C VAL A 79 7.58 10.66 16.87
N TYR A 80 7.04 10.13 17.97
CA TYR A 80 6.64 10.90 19.15
C TYR A 80 7.82 11.24 20.06
N ASP A 81 8.94 10.54 19.91
CA ASP A 81 10.17 10.86 20.63
C ASP A 81 11.00 11.89 19.85
N VAL A 82 11.17 11.66 18.54
CA VAL A 82 12.11 12.43 17.71
C VAL A 82 11.56 13.79 17.29
N LEU A 83 10.35 13.83 16.72
CA LEU A 83 9.85 15.06 16.09
C LEU A 83 9.51 16.16 17.11
N PRO A 84 8.87 15.86 18.26
CA PRO A 84 8.66 16.86 19.31
C PRO A 84 9.97 17.41 19.89
N GLN A 85 10.99 16.57 20.06
CA GLN A 85 12.31 17.02 20.49
C GLN A 85 12.96 17.94 19.45
N ALA A 86 12.96 17.55 18.18
CA ALA A 86 13.50 18.36 17.08
C ALA A 86 12.75 19.70 16.92
N LEU A 87 11.43 19.71 17.13
CA LEU A 87 10.65 20.95 17.22
C LEU A 87 11.16 21.82 18.36
N LYS A 88 11.33 21.26 19.57
CA LYS A 88 11.76 22.01 20.75
C LYS A 88 13.15 22.64 20.60
N GLU A 89 14.10 21.90 20.04
CA GLU A 89 15.50 22.32 19.92
C GLU A 89 15.75 23.20 18.69
N GLY A 90 14.96 23.02 17.61
CA GLY A 90 15.13 23.72 16.35
C GLY A 90 14.27 24.96 16.18
N ASN A 91 14.65 25.79 15.20
CA ASN A 91 13.86 26.95 14.78
C ASN A 91 12.77 26.56 13.77
N TRP A 92 11.98 25.54 14.12
CA TRP A 92 10.88 25.02 13.29
C TRP A 92 9.54 25.40 13.90
N SER A 93 8.59 25.77 13.05
CA SER A 93 7.17 25.88 13.43
C SER A 93 6.46 24.54 13.31
N ALA A 94 6.83 23.74 12.31
CA ALA A 94 6.30 22.40 12.12
C ALA A 94 7.33 21.44 11.49
N LEU A 95 7.12 20.14 11.72
CA LEU A 95 7.91 19.05 11.12
C LEU A 95 6.99 17.99 10.50
N ILE A 96 7.43 17.42 9.39
CA ILE A 96 6.76 16.33 8.66
C ILE A 96 7.71 15.12 8.62
N PRO A 97 7.24 13.89 8.89
CA PRO A 97 8.07 12.69 8.76
C PRO A 97 8.36 12.32 7.29
N GLY A 98 9.25 11.35 7.09
CA GLY A 98 9.40 10.67 5.81
C GLY A 98 8.33 9.58 5.62
N TYR A 99 8.03 9.25 4.37
CA TYR A 99 7.04 8.22 4.01
C TYR A 99 7.63 7.17 3.07
N ASN A 100 7.12 5.95 3.15
CA ASN A 100 7.37 4.90 2.15
C ASN A 100 6.83 5.30 0.77
N LEU A 101 5.69 6.00 0.74
CA LEU A 101 5.00 6.45 -0.47
C LEU A 101 4.60 7.92 -0.34
N SER A 102 5.01 8.75 -1.30
CA SER A 102 4.56 10.14 -1.44
C SER A 102 4.73 10.63 -2.87
N GLU A 103 3.77 11.42 -3.35
CA GLU A 103 3.88 12.15 -4.62
C GLU A 103 4.99 13.20 -4.57
N VAL A 104 5.29 13.74 -3.38
CA VAL A 104 6.38 14.69 -3.16
C VAL A 104 7.69 13.92 -2.96
N PRO A 105 8.66 13.99 -3.91
CA PRO A 105 9.92 13.24 -3.81
C PRO A 105 10.72 13.61 -2.55
N ALA A 106 10.61 14.86 -2.10
CA ALA A 106 11.25 15.35 -0.88
C ALA A 106 10.69 14.74 0.42
N GLN A 107 9.62 13.93 0.37
CA GLN A 107 9.11 13.21 1.54
C GLN A 107 9.32 11.71 1.47
N ARG A 108 9.76 11.19 0.32
CA ARG A 108 10.02 9.75 0.18
C ARG A 108 11.30 9.38 0.92
N ALA A 109 11.14 8.49 1.90
CA ALA A 109 12.26 7.86 2.58
C ALA A 109 12.98 6.90 1.62
N VAL A 110 14.29 6.77 1.81
CA VAL A 110 15.05 5.74 1.11
C VAL A 110 14.84 4.43 1.85
N MET A 111 14.22 3.46 1.18
CA MET A 111 13.92 2.15 1.75
C MET A 111 15.13 1.23 1.60
N PRO A 112 15.84 0.86 2.69
CA PRO A 112 16.98 -0.04 2.62
C PRO A 112 16.54 -1.49 2.33
N TYR A 113 15.34 -1.84 2.79
CA TYR A 113 14.72 -3.14 2.60
C TYR A 113 13.21 -2.96 2.37
N PRO A 114 12.59 -3.78 1.52
CA PRO A 114 11.14 -3.91 1.49
C PRO A 114 10.63 -4.65 2.73
N TYR A 115 9.34 -4.46 3.04
CA TYR A 115 8.66 -5.11 4.15
C TYR A 115 7.22 -5.47 3.75
N HIS A 116 6.66 -6.48 4.39
CA HIS A 116 5.33 -7.04 4.04
C HIS A 116 4.35 -7.15 5.23
N ASN A 117 4.78 -6.77 6.43
CA ASN A 117 3.94 -6.72 7.63
C ASN A 117 4.43 -5.59 8.56
N VAL A 118 3.65 -5.28 9.60
CA VAL A 118 3.98 -4.17 10.51
C VAL A 118 5.27 -4.43 11.30
N ARG A 119 5.60 -5.67 11.66
CA ARG A 119 6.85 -5.93 12.39
C ARG A 119 8.09 -5.65 11.56
N ASN A 120 8.10 -6.10 10.30
CA ASN A 120 9.20 -5.82 9.40
C ASN A 120 9.27 -4.34 9.03
N PHE A 121 8.13 -3.65 8.95
CA PHE A 121 8.11 -2.20 8.88
C PHE A 121 8.84 -1.57 10.09
N LEU A 122 8.54 -1.98 11.33
CA LEU A 122 9.21 -1.45 12.52
C LEU A 122 10.72 -1.74 12.54
N GLU A 123 11.14 -2.93 12.08
CA GLU A 123 12.57 -3.24 11.90
C GLU A 123 13.24 -2.27 10.92
N VAL A 124 12.57 -1.93 9.81
CA VAL A 124 13.09 -0.98 8.83
C VAL A 124 13.10 0.45 9.36
N VAL A 125 12.11 0.85 10.16
CA VAL A 125 12.10 2.14 10.88
C VAL A 125 13.35 2.27 11.74
N GLU A 126 13.67 1.25 12.54
CA GLU A 126 14.87 1.23 13.37
C GLU A 126 16.16 1.32 12.54
N TYR A 127 16.23 0.59 11.43
CA TYR A 127 17.40 0.62 10.55
C TYR A 127 17.63 1.99 9.93
N ILE A 128 16.57 2.60 9.37
CA ILE A 128 16.65 3.95 8.77
C ILE A 128 17.10 4.95 9.83
N TRP A 129 16.53 4.87 11.04
CA TRP A 129 16.91 5.77 12.11
C TRP A 129 18.39 5.61 12.49
N GLN A 130 18.88 4.39 12.68
CA GLN A 130 20.28 4.14 13.07
C GLN A 130 21.31 4.48 11.99
N SER A 131 20.94 4.37 10.71
CA SER A 131 21.82 4.68 9.57
C SER A 131 21.66 6.11 9.04
N GLY A 132 20.63 6.82 9.51
CA GLY A 132 20.26 8.16 9.08
C GLY A 132 21.32 9.21 9.45
N ARG A 133 21.28 10.33 8.73
CA ARG A 133 22.06 11.53 9.10
C ARG A 133 21.25 12.49 9.97
N HIS A 134 19.96 12.20 10.15
CA HIS A 134 19.01 13.02 10.88
C HIS A 134 18.94 14.45 10.34
N SER A 135 19.05 14.59 9.02
CA SER A 135 18.98 15.89 8.35
C SER A 135 17.53 16.31 8.14
N ILE A 136 17.24 17.59 8.36
CA ILE A 136 15.93 18.19 8.12
C ILE A 136 15.99 18.99 6.82
N GLN A 137 15.12 18.66 5.86
CA GLN A 137 15.00 19.36 4.57
C GLN A 137 13.87 20.38 4.65
N LEU A 138 13.96 21.49 3.93
CA LEU A 138 12.85 22.45 3.87
C LEU A 138 11.67 21.85 3.09
N ALA A 139 10.46 22.03 3.61
CA ALA A 139 9.25 21.76 2.83
C ALA A 139 8.99 22.91 1.85
N GLU A 140 8.44 22.58 0.68
CA GLU A 140 8.00 23.58 -0.30
C GLU A 140 6.50 23.91 -0.10
N PRO A 141 6.02 25.08 -0.54
CA PRO A 141 4.59 25.34 -0.61
C PRO A 141 3.85 24.26 -1.42
N ALA A 142 2.58 24.00 -1.08
CA ALA A 142 1.74 22.94 -1.63
C ALA A 142 2.25 21.50 -1.39
N THR A 143 3.22 21.31 -0.49
CA THR A 143 3.61 19.99 0.01
C THR A 143 2.40 19.31 0.67
N ALA A 144 2.13 18.05 0.32
CA ALA A 144 1.13 17.24 1.00
C ALA A 144 1.55 16.93 2.44
N TRP A 145 0.63 16.90 3.40
CA TRP A 145 0.94 16.66 4.82
C TRP A 145 0.04 15.57 5.39
N PRO A 146 0.26 14.29 5.05
CA PRO A 146 -0.49 13.16 5.63
C PRO A 146 -0.49 13.17 7.16
N CYS A 147 0.63 13.61 7.74
CA CYS A 147 0.75 13.93 9.15
C CYS A 147 1.73 15.10 9.34
N ILE A 148 1.43 16.00 10.27
CA ILE A 148 2.30 17.15 10.62
C ILE A 148 2.38 17.34 12.14
N PHE A 149 3.59 17.59 12.64
CA PHE A 149 3.87 17.91 14.04
C PHE A 149 4.06 19.42 14.15
N VAL A 150 3.31 20.06 15.04
CA VAL A 150 3.21 21.53 15.11
C VAL A 150 3.57 22.01 16.51
N LYS A 151 4.42 23.04 16.58
CA LYS A 151 4.78 23.71 17.83
C LYS A 151 3.68 24.70 18.21
N LYS A 152 3.01 24.51 19.36
CA LYS A 152 1.90 25.37 19.80
C LYS A 152 2.32 26.85 19.90
N SER A 153 3.51 27.13 20.45
CA SER A 153 3.99 28.51 20.60
C SER A 153 4.27 29.23 19.27
N ALA A 154 4.35 28.49 18.15
CA ALA A 154 4.36 29.08 16.81
C ALA A 154 2.95 29.47 16.38
N LEU A 155 1.93 28.64 16.66
CA LEU A 155 0.52 28.93 16.40
C LEU A 155 0.02 30.14 17.19
N ASP A 156 0.47 30.30 18.45
CA ASP A 156 0.09 31.42 19.32
C ASP A 156 0.46 32.81 18.74
N LYS A 157 1.31 32.86 17.71
CA LYS A 157 1.74 34.10 17.03
C LYS A 157 0.97 34.38 15.74
N ILE A 158 0.07 33.47 15.35
CA ILE A 158 -0.67 33.53 14.09
C ILE A 158 -2.09 34.07 14.36
N SER A 159 -2.65 34.77 13.37
CA SER A 159 -4.04 35.20 13.43
C SER A 159 -4.99 34.00 13.60
N PRO A 160 -5.89 33.99 14.60
CA PRO A 160 -6.80 32.87 14.87
C PRO A 160 -7.66 32.48 13.66
N GLU A 161 -8.08 33.46 12.87
CA GLU A 161 -8.94 33.27 11.67
C GLU A 161 -8.19 32.73 10.44
N MET A 162 -6.86 32.60 10.51
CA MET A 162 -6.08 32.10 9.38
C MET A 162 -6.42 30.64 9.10
N SER A 163 -6.71 30.31 7.85
CA SER A 163 -6.93 28.91 7.47
C SER A 163 -5.63 28.10 7.59
N LEU A 164 -5.72 26.84 8.02
CA LEU A 164 -4.57 25.95 8.15
C LEU A 164 -3.85 25.76 6.81
N ASN A 165 -4.59 25.65 5.71
CA ASN A 165 -4.00 25.56 4.37
C ASN A 165 -3.15 26.79 4.03
N THR A 166 -3.62 27.99 4.36
CA THR A 166 -2.85 29.23 4.16
C THR A 166 -1.61 29.23 5.05
N LEU A 167 -1.75 28.82 6.31
CA LEU A 167 -0.67 28.77 7.29
C LEU A 167 0.45 27.81 6.85
N TRP A 168 0.13 26.59 6.43
CA TRP A 168 1.12 25.61 5.99
C TRP A 168 1.92 26.12 4.80
N ASN A 169 1.27 26.77 3.83
CA ASN A 169 1.93 27.36 2.68
C ASN A 169 2.84 28.53 3.09
N LEU A 170 2.37 29.40 3.99
CA LEU A 170 3.15 30.52 4.50
C LEU A 170 4.42 30.01 5.21
N TRP A 171 4.27 29.12 6.19
CA TRP A 171 5.41 28.58 6.93
C TRP A 171 6.38 27.79 6.04
N ALA A 172 5.89 27.06 5.04
CA ALA A 172 6.77 26.43 4.05
C ALA A 172 7.57 27.48 3.27
N SER A 173 6.93 28.56 2.80
CA SER A 173 7.61 29.65 2.07
C SER A 173 8.64 30.41 2.91
N GLU A 174 8.43 30.48 4.23
CA GLU A 174 9.35 31.10 5.19
C GLU A 174 10.45 30.14 5.67
N GLY A 175 10.46 28.89 5.20
CA GLY A 175 11.42 27.87 5.62
C GLY A 175 11.23 27.40 7.07
N LEU A 176 10.01 27.53 7.61
CA LEU A 176 9.65 27.15 8.98
C LEU A 176 9.07 25.73 9.11
N ILE A 177 8.85 25.05 7.98
CA ILE A 177 8.46 23.63 7.94
C ILE A 177 9.64 22.78 7.48
N GLY A 178 9.98 21.79 8.30
CA GLY A 178 11.02 20.81 8.00
C GLY A 178 10.46 19.43 7.67
N ILE A 179 11.17 18.68 6.84
CA ILE A 179 10.90 17.27 6.53
C ILE A 179 12.04 16.43 7.09
N VAL A 180 11.69 15.48 7.96
CA VAL A 180 12.62 14.56 8.62
C VAL A 180 12.51 13.18 7.97
N LYS A 181 13.18 12.99 6.84
CA LYS A 181 13.07 11.78 6.01
C LYS A 181 13.42 10.47 6.72
N ASP A 182 14.34 10.55 7.70
CA ASP A 182 14.84 9.39 8.43
C ASP A 182 13.88 8.94 9.56
N VAL A 183 12.77 9.66 9.77
CA VAL A 183 11.67 9.26 10.65
C VAL A 183 10.55 8.74 9.77
N LEU A 184 10.52 7.42 9.57
CA LEU A 184 9.62 6.78 8.61
C LEU A 184 8.20 6.55 9.18
N VAL A 185 7.20 6.97 8.40
CA VAL A 185 5.78 6.64 8.57
C VAL A 185 5.33 5.78 7.39
N HIS A 186 4.57 4.71 7.67
CA HIS A 186 3.96 3.92 6.61
C HIS A 186 2.68 4.59 6.13
N ARG A 187 2.47 4.64 4.82
CA ARG A 187 1.24 5.00 4.15
C ARG A 187 0.78 3.84 3.30
N PHE A 188 -0.49 3.47 3.41
CA PHE A 188 -1.14 2.63 2.43
C PHE A 188 -1.45 3.52 1.21
N GLY A 189 -1.00 3.09 0.03
CA GLY A 189 -1.12 3.86 -1.22
C GLY A 189 -2.28 3.39 -2.10
N ASP A 190 -2.58 4.15 -3.16
CA ASP A 190 -3.59 3.78 -4.16
C ASP A 190 -3.09 2.64 -5.07
N TYR A 191 -3.28 1.41 -4.61
CA TYR A 191 -2.81 0.21 -5.33
C TYR A 191 -3.56 -0.02 -6.66
N TYR A 192 -4.79 0.49 -6.81
CA TYR A 192 -5.62 0.35 -8.01
C TYR A 192 -5.12 1.12 -9.24
N SER A 193 -4.05 1.90 -9.09
CA SER A 193 -3.51 2.76 -10.14
C SER A 193 -2.19 2.23 -10.74
N ALA A 194 -1.67 1.10 -10.26
CA ALA A 194 -0.41 0.52 -10.75
C ALA A 194 -0.49 0.13 -12.25
N PRO A 195 0.51 0.46 -13.08
CA PRO A 195 0.48 0.20 -14.52
C PRO A 195 0.76 -1.26 -14.90
N ARG A 196 1.22 -2.09 -13.96
CA ARG A 196 1.54 -3.52 -14.12
C ARG A 196 2.31 -3.84 -15.41
N THR A 197 3.37 -3.08 -15.68
CA THR A 197 4.25 -3.28 -16.85
C THR A 197 4.91 -4.65 -16.85
N ASP A 198 5.09 -5.22 -15.67
CA ASP A 198 5.59 -6.56 -15.43
C ASP A 198 4.71 -7.66 -16.06
N LEU A 199 3.38 -7.48 -16.06
CA LEU A 199 2.46 -8.40 -16.75
C LEU A 199 2.46 -8.18 -18.26
N ILE A 200 2.64 -6.93 -18.70
CA ILE A 200 2.71 -6.58 -20.12
C ILE A 200 3.89 -7.27 -20.80
N GLU A 201 5.02 -7.43 -20.11
CA GLU A 201 6.22 -8.09 -20.63
C GLU A 201 6.01 -9.58 -20.96
N LEU A 202 5.05 -10.23 -20.30
CA LEU A 202 4.70 -11.63 -20.55
C LEU A 202 3.73 -11.82 -21.74
N LEU A 203 3.10 -10.74 -22.21
CA LEU A 203 2.15 -10.80 -23.33
C LEU A 203 2.85 -11.20 -24.63
N PRO A 204 2.32 -12.20 -25.36
CA PRO A 204 2.78 -12.48 -26.71
C PRO A 204 2.62 -11.23 -27.59
N LYS A 205 3.66 -10.89 -28.37
CA LYS A 205 3.61 -9.75 -29.30
C LYS A 205 2.47 -9.84 -30.32
N SER A 206 2.02 -11.05 -30.62
CA SER A 206 0.90 -11.35 -31.52
C SER A 206 -0.49 -11.29 -30.87
N ALA A 207 -0.60 -11.07 -29.55
CA ALA A 207 -1.88 -11.09 -28.86
C ALA A 207 -2.65 -9.79 -29.12
N HIS A 208 -3.75 -9.82 -29.88
CA HIS A 208 -4.51 -8.63 -30.24
C HIS A 208 -5.80 -8.48 -29.45
N HIS A 209 -6.49 -9.58 -29.12
CA HIS A 209 -7.68 -9.58 -28.28
C HIS A 209 -7.32 -10.01 -26.87
N ILE A 210 -7.47 -9.09 -25.92
CA ILE A 210 -7.00 -9.26 -24.55
C ILE A 210 -8.17 -9.08 -23.60
N LEU A 211 -8.31 -10.02 -22.66
CA LEU A 211 -9.18 -9.86 -21.50
C LEU A 211 -8.33 -9.46 -20.30
N ASP A 212 -8.75 -8.43 -19.59
CA ASP A 212 -8.14 -7.99 -18.34
C ASP A 212 -9.18 -8.15 -17.22
N VAL A 213 -8.98 -9.16 -16.38
CA VAL A 213 -9.87 -9.51 -15.27
C VAL A 213 -9.41 -8.76 -14.03
N GLY A 214 -10.34 -8.09 -13.34
CA GLY A 214 -9.98 -7.17 -12.25
C GLY A 214 -9.29 -5.92 -12.79
N CYS A 215 -9.83 -5.33 -13.87
CA CYS A 215 -9.12 -4.28 -14.60
C CYS A 215 -9.02 -2.94 -13.86
N ALA A 216 -9.67 -2.80 -12.70
CA ALA A 216 -9.68 -1.59 -11.89
C ALA A 216 -9.95 -0.34 -12.75
N ARG A 217 -9.10 0.68 -12.67
CA ARG A 217 -9.23 1.93 -13.44
C ARG A 217 -8.64 1.86 -14.86
N GLY A 218 -8.19 0.70 -15.31
CA GLY A 218 -7.66 0.47 -16.66
C GLY A 218 -6.22 0.95 -16.89
N SER A 219 -5.40 1.07 -15.84
CA SER A 219 -4.00 1.52 -15.93
C SER A 219 -3.13 0.62 -16.81
N LEU A 220 -3.33 -0.71 -16.74
CA LEU A 220 -2.63 -1.68 -17.58
C LEU A 220 -2.96 -1.44 -19.06
N GLY A 221 -4.25 -1.40 -19.43
CA GLY A 221 -4.64 -1.20 -20.82
C GLY A 221 -4.28 0.17 -21.36
N LYS A 222 -4.28 1.22 -20.53
CA LYS A 222 -3.76 2.56 -20.89
C LYS A 222 -2.29 2.50 -21.29
N THR A 223 -1.48 1.73 -20.56
CA THR A 223 -0.07 1.55 -20.84
C THR A 223 0.13 0.69 -22.08
N LEU A 224 -0.60 -0.42 -22.19
CA LEU A 224 -0.49 -1.35 -23.31
C LEU A 224 -0.89 -0.72 -24.66
N LYS A 225 -1.98 0.06 -24.71
CA LYS A 225 -2.42 0.76 -25.93
C LYS A 225 -1.41 1.78 -26.45
N LYS A 226 -0.56 2.34 -25.59
CA LYS A 226 0.56 3.21 -26.00
C LYS A 226 1.69 2.44 -26.68
N LEU A 227 1.88 1.17 -26.30
CA LEU A 227 2.95 0.33 -26.82
C LEU A 227 2.57 -0.33 -28.15
N ARG A 228 1.31 -0.74 -28.31
CA ARG A 228 0.84 -1.42 -29.54
C ARG A 228 -0.68 -1.42 -29.71
N PRO A 229 -1.19 -1.49 -30.96
CA PRO A 229 -2.61 -1.71 -31.22
C PRO A 229 -3.11 -3.04 -30.64
N CYS A 230 -4.18 -2.98 -29.86
CA CYS A 230 -4.88 -4.14 -29.29
C CYS A 230 -6.32 -3.76 -28.95
N TYR A 231 -7.18 -4.78 -28.88
CA TYR A 231 -8.56 -4.69 -28.40
C TYR A 231 -8.61 -5.27 -26.99
N ILE A 232 -9.00 -4.46 -26.01
CA ILE A 232 -9.00 -4.81 -24.60
C ILE A 232 -10.44 -4.86 -24.09
N THR A 233 -10.82 -6.02 -23.57
CA THR A 233 -12.04 -6.22 -22.79
C THR A 233 -11.68 -6.25 -21.31
N GLY A 234 -12.35 -5.44 -20.50
CA GLY A 234 -12.20 -5.42 -19.04
C GLY A 234 -13.36 -6.09 -18.32
N VAL A 235 -13.09 -6.69 -17.16
CA VAL A 235 -14.09 -7.15 -16.20
C VAL A 235 -13.74 -6.56 -14.84
N GLU A 236 -14.66 -5.82 -14.24
CA GLU A 236 -14.43 -5.12 -12.97
C GLU A 236 -15.72 -5.11 -12.14
N LEU A 237 -15.63 -5.50 -10.87
CA LEU A 237 -16.79 -5.57 -9.98
C LEU A 237 -17.22 -4.17 -9.50
N ASN A 238 -16.26 -3.28 -9.24
CA ASN A 238 -16.52 -1.94 -8.75
C ASN A 238 -17.05 -1.02 -9.88
N PRO A 239 -18.28 -0.50 -9.79
CA PRO A 239 -18.88 0.29 -10.87
C PRO A 239 -18.15 1.61 -11.13
N VAL A 240 -17.56 2.23 -10.10
CA VAL A 240 -16.81 3.49 -10.25
C VAL A 240 -15.51 3.23 -11.01
N MET A 241 -14.79 2.15 -10.68
CA MET A 241 -13.57 1.79 -11.39
C MET A 241 -13.86 1.34 -12.83
N ALA A 242 -14.91 0.53 -13.03
CA ALA A 242 -15.36 0.08 -14.34
C ALA A 242 -15.72 1.26 -15.27
N ASP A 243 -16.40 2.29 -14.75
CA ASP A 243 -16.70 3.51 -15.50
C ASP A 243 -15.42 4.22 -15.95
N VAL A 244 -14.43 4.38 -15.06
CA VAL A 244 -13.12 4.96 -15.43
C VAL A 244 -12.43 4.12 -16.50
N ALA A 245 -12.39 2.79 -16.35
CA ALA A 245 -11.78 1.89 -17.32
C ALA A 245 -12.47 1.94 -18.70
N SER A 246 -13.79 2.21 -18.75
CA SER A 246 -14.56 2.29 -20.00
C SER A 246 -14.10 3.41 -20.94
N HIS A 247 -13.43 4.44 -20.40
CA HIS A 247 -12.84 5.52 -21.18
C HIS A 247 -11.50 5.12 -21.85
N VAL A 248 -10.94 3.96 -21.49
CA VAL A 248 -9.67 3.45 -21.99
C VAL A 248 -9.88 2.15 -22.79
N TYR A 249 -10.75 1.27 -22.30
CA TYR A 249 -10.91 -0.09 -22.82
C TYR A 249 -11.98 -0.12 -23.90
N ASP A 250 -11.86 -1.06 -24.84
CA ASP A 250 -12.80 -1.14 -25.96
C ASP A 250 -14.16 -1.73 -25.53
N LYS A 251 -14.16 -2.46 -24.42
CA LYS A 251 -15.35 -2.96 -23.74
C LYS A 251 -15.07 -3.19 -22.27
N VAL A 252 -16.03 -2.87 -21.39
CA VAL A 252 -15.95 -3.18 -19.95
C VAL A 252 -17.24 -3.85 -19.51
N TYR A 253 -17.10 -4.91 -18.73
CA TYR A 253 -18.19 -5.62 -18.06
C TYR A 253 -18.14 -5.31 -16.57
N ASN A 254 -19.17 -4.62 -16.05
CA ASN A 254 -19.33 -4.43 -14.62
C ASN A 254 -20.12 -5.60 -14.01
N LEU A 255 -19.44 -6.72 -13.77
CA LEU A 255 -20.02 -7.89 -13.12
C LEU A 255 -18.92 -8.79 -12.50
N PRO A 256 -19.27 -9.68 -11.56
CA PRO A 256 -18.34 -10.68 -11.04
C PRO A 256 -17.79 -11.56 -12.16
N VAL A 257 -16.48 -11.87 -12.12
CA VAL A 257 -15.84 -12.74 -13.12
C VAL A 257 -16.50 -14.13 -13.18
N GLU A 258 -17.06 -14.60 -12.08
CA GLU A 258 -17.81 -15.86 -11.99
C GLU A 258 -19.01 -15.91 -12.94
N ASN A 259 -19.53 -14.74 -13.34
CA ASN A 259 -20.73 -14.61 -14.17
C ASN A 259 -20.42 -14.31 -15.65
N ILE A 260 -19.15 -14.19 -16.04
CA ILE A 260 -18.78 -14.04 -17.45
C ILE A 260 -18.65 -15.41 -18.13
N SER A 261 -19.05 -15.49 -19.40
CA SER A 261 -18.79 -16.67 -20.22
C SER A 261 -18.45 -16.22 -21.64
N PHE A 262 -17.24 -16.56 -22.06
CA PHE A 262 -16.77 -16.37 -23.43
C PHE A 262 -16.30 -17.72 -24.00
N LYS A 263 -16.19 -17.81 -25.32
CA LYS A 263 -15.68 -19.01 -25.99
C LYS A 263 -14.67 -18.62 -27.06
N SER A 264 -13.43 -19.09 -26.90
CA SER A 264 -12.35 -18.96 -27.89
C SER A 264 -12.17 -17.55 -28.47
N GLN A 265 -12.19 -16.52 -27.63
CA GLN A 265 -12.20 -15.12 -28.03
C GLN A 265 -10.85 -14.42 -27.81
N PHE A 266 -10.07 -14.83 -26.82
CA PHE A 266 -8.91 -14.05 -26.36
C PHE A 266 -7.56 -14.70 -26.67
N ASP A 267 -6.65 -13.91 -27.22
CA ASP A 267 -5.25 -14.29 -27.42
C ASP A 267 -4.47 -14.24 -26.10
N ALA A 268 -4.91 -13.39 -25.17
CA ALA A 268 -4.39 -13.36 -23.81
C ALA A 268 -5.51 -13.02 -22.81
N ILE A 269 -5.46 -13.65 -21.64
CA ILE A 269 -6.24 -13.26 -20.46
C ILE A 269 -5.25 -12.88 -19.37
N ILE A 270 -5.47 -11.74 -18.71
CA ILE A 270 -4.66 -11.25 -17.61
C ILE A 270 -5.49 -11.31 -16.32
N CYS A 271 -4.94 -11.91 -15.28
CA CYS A 271 -5.47 -11.97 -13.92
C CYS A 271 -4.39 -11.45 -12.95
N GLY A 272 -4.19 -10.14 -12.90
CA GLY A 272 -3.23 -9.51 -11.97
C GLY A 272 -3.86 -9.31 -10.60
N ASP A 273 -3.41 -10.06 -9.60
CA ASP A 273 -3.89 -10.00 -8.21
C ASP A 273 -5.41 -10.23 -8.10
N VAL A 274 -5.88 -11.30 -8.74
CA VAL A 274 -7.31 -11.68 -8.79
C VAL A 274 -7.55 -13.04 -8.13
N ILE A 275 -6.68 -14.01 -8.38
CA ILE A 275 -6.93 -15.44 -8.11
C ILE A 275 -7.12 -15.69 -6.60
N GLU A 276 -6.40 -14.95 -5.76
CA GLU A 276 -6.43 -14.96 -4.31
C GLU A 276 -7.73 -14.40 -3.70
N HIS A 277 -8.51 -13.64 -4.48
CA HIS A 277 -9.80 -13.07 -4.10
C HIS A 277 -10.98 -13.95 -4.52
N LEU A 278 -10.76 -14.99 -5.34
CA LEU A 278 -11.82 -15.82 -5.89
C LEU A 278 -12.35 -16.84 -4.87
N ARG A 279 -13.68 -16.99 -4.83
CA ARG A 279 -14.32 -18.04 -4.02
C ARG A 279 -14.05 -19.43 -4.57
N ASP A 280 -14.11 -19.60 -5.88
CA ASP A 280 -13.83 -20.85 -6.57
C ASP A 280 -12.85 -20.62 -7.72
N PRO A 281 -11.53 -20.51 -7.43
CA PRO A 281 -10.54 -20.19 -8.45
C PRO A 281 -10.44 -21.29 -9.52
N GLU A 282 -10.66 -22.56 -9.18
CA GLU A 282 -10.58 -23.68 -10.13
C GLU A 282 -11.70 -23.58 -11.20
N CYS A 283 -12.93 -23.32 -10.77
CA CYS A 283 -14.06 -23.12 -11.67
C CYS A 283 -13.86 -21.90 -12.59
N VAL A 284 -13.46 -20.75 -12.01
CA VAL A 284 -13.22 -19.53 -12.77
C VAL A 284 -12.08 -19.72 -13.77
N LEU A 285 -10.94 -20.28 -13.35
CA LEU A 285 -9.79 -20.51 -14.23
C LEU A 285 -10.14 -21.49 -15.36
N SER A 286 -10.97 -22.49 -15.10
CA SER A 286 -11.48 -23.40 -16.13
C SER A 286 -12.32 -22.68 -17.19
N HIS A 287 -13.19 -21.75 -16.78
CA HIS A 287 -13.97 -20.92 -17.70
C HIS A 287 -13.09 -19.92 -18.49
N LEU A 288 -12.09 -19.33 -17.84
CA LEU A 288 -11.10 -18.47 -18.51
C LEU A 288 -10.27 -19.28 -19.52
N ALA A 289 -9.86 -20.49 -19.17
CA ALA A 289 -9.19 -21.40 -20.09
C ALA A 289 -10.07 -21.71 -21.33
N GLN A 290 -11.38 -21.91 -21.18
CA GLN A 290 -12.29 -22.07 -22.32
C GLN A 290 -12.42 -20.81 -23.19
N SER A 291 -12.23 -19.63 -22.59
CA SER A 291 -12.33 -18.32 -23.26
C SER A 291 -11.11 -17.99 -24.13
N LEU A 292 -9.96 -18.63 -23.88
CA LEU A 292 -8.74 -18.46 -24.68
C LEU A 292 -8.87 -19.08 -26.07
N THR A 293 -8.21 -18.50 -27.07
CA THR A 293 -7.99 -19.14 -28.38
C THR A 293 -7.06 -20.36 -28.23
N PRO A 294 -6.91 -21.24 -29.25
CA PRO A 294 -6.02 -22.40 -29.16
C PRO A 294 -4.54 -22.07 -28.90
N LYS A 295 -4.09 -20.86 -29.27
CA LYS A 295 -2.73 -20.36 -29.01
C LYS A 295 -2.69 -19.31 -27.89
N GLY A 296 -3.83 -19.09 -27.24
CA GLY A 296 -3.98 -18.07 -26.22
C GLY A 296 -3.24 -18.45 -24.94
N VAL A 297 -2.91 -17.43 -24.15
CA VAL A 297 -2.21 -17.59 -22.86
C VAL A 297 -3.00 -16.93 -21.72
N LEU A 298 -2.93 -17.53 -20.54
CA LEU A 298 -3.32 -16.87 -19.30
C LEU A 298 -2.07 -16.33 -18.62
N ILE A 299 -2.11 -15.07 -18.19
CA ILE A 299 -1.02 -14.42 -17.45
C ILE A 299 -1.61 -14.00 -16.11
N GLY A 300 -0.89 -14.23 -15.01
CA GLY A 300 -1.36 -13.79 -13.72
C GLY A 300 -0.28 -13.66 -12.67
N THR A 301 -0.66 -13.08 -11.54
CA THR A 301 0.11 -13.05 -10.30
C THR A 301 -0.67 -13.64 -9.15
N VAL A 302 0.06 -14.24 -8.21
CA VAL A 302 -0.46 -14.56 -6.88
C VAL A 302 0.62 -14.26 -5.83
N PRO A 303 0.24 -13.77 -4.64
CA PRO A 303 1.16 -13.68 -3.51
C PRO A 303 1.58 -15.08 -3.08
N ASN A 304 2.84 -15.22 -2.65
CA ASN A 304 3.36 -16.47 -2.10
C ASN A 304 3.26 -16.48 -0.57
N THR A 305 2.39 -17.32 -0.01
CA THR A 305 2.29 -17.49 1.45
C THR A 305 3.43 -18.29 2.06
N GLY A 306 4.31 -18.87 1.24
CA GLY A 306 5.58 -19.43 1.67
C GLY A 306 6.66 -18.39 2.00
N HIS A 307 6.42 -17.10 1.74
CA HIS A 307 7.38 -16.02 1.97
C HIS A 307 7.79 -15.94 3.46
N TRP A 308 9.07 -15.65 3.70
CA TRP A 308 9.70 -15.69 5.03
C TRP A 308 8.97 -14.84 6.06
N SER A 309 8.41 -13.69 5.67
CA SER A 309 7.72 -12.78 6.60
C SER A 309 6.46 -13.42 7.18
N ILE A 310 5.73 -14.19 6.36
CA ILE A 310 4.52 -14.93 6.78
C ILE A 310 4.91 -16.15 7.59
N VAL A 311 5.88 -16.94 7.12
CA VAL A 311 6.33 -18.16 7.82
C VAL A 311 6.89 -17.82 9.20
N MET A 312 7.64 -16.72 9.33
CA MET A 312 8.15 -16.23 10.61
C MET A 312 7.03 -15.80 11.56
N ASP A 313 5.96 -15.18 11.06
CA ASP A 313 4.79 -14.82 11.86
C ASP A 313 4.01 -16.05 12.33
N LEU A 314 3.77 -16.99 11.42
CA LEU A 314 3.10 -18.26 11.71
C LEU A 314 3.86 -19.08 12.76
N ALA A 315 5.20 -19.15 12.65
CA ALA A 315 6.06 -19.83 13.63
C ALA A 315 5.97 -19.22 15.05
N GLN A 316 5.47 -17.98 15.16
CA GLN A 316 5.25 -17.29 16.43
C GLN A 316 3.75 -17.19 16.78
N GLY A 317 2.90 -17.97 16.11
CA GLY A 317 1.46 -18.06 16.41
C GLY A 317 0.63 -16.87 15.92
N ARG A 318 1.08 -16.17 14.87
CA ARG A 318 0.37 -15.00 14.33
C ARG A 318 0.02 -15.16 12.86
N PHE A 319 -1.14 -14.61 12.52
CA PHE A 319 -1.64 -14.49 11.16
C PHE A 319 -2.50 -13.24 11.08
N GLU A 320 -1.87 -12.11 10.78
CA GLU A 320 -2.53 -10.80 10.79
C GLU A 320 -2.86 -10.38 9.36
N MET A 321 -4.15 -10.15 9.12
CA MET A 321 -4.61 -9.55 7.87
C MET A 321 -4.26 -8.06 7.87
N ILE A 322 -3.79 -7.55 6.73
CA ILE A 322 -3.37 -6.16 6.55
C ILE A 322 -4.18 -5.48 5.44
N PRO A 323 -4.22 -4.15 5.36
CA PRO A 323 -5.00 -3.46 4.33
C PRO A 323 -4.56 -3.77 2.91
N VAL A 324 -3.24 -3.80 2.66
CA VAL A 324 -2.64 -4.12 1.35
C VAL A 324 -1.35 -4.90 1.57
N GLY A 325 -1.13 -5.97 0.80
CA GLY A 325 0.10 -6.77 0.81
C GLY A 325 -0.19 -8.27 0.72
N LEU A 326 0.78 -9.10 1.12
CA LEU A 326 0.69 -10.56 0.97
C LEU A 326 -0.52 -11.19 1.71
N LEU A 327 -0.85 -10.63 2.87
CA LEU A 327 -2.02 -11.00 3.68
C LEU A 327 -3.11 -9.91 3.63
N CYS A 328 -3.33 -9.32 2.45
CA CYS A 328 -4.40 -8.36 2.25
C CYS A 328 -5.73 -8.91 2.76
N MET A 329 -6.52 -8.10 3.47
CA MET A 329 -7.79 -8.50 4.09
C MET A 329 -8.75 -9.20 3.12
N SER A 330 -8.72 -8.86 1.83
CA SER A 330 -9.57 -9.44 0.80
C SER A 330 -9.08 -10.77 0.24
N HIS A 331 -7.89 -11.25 0.64
CA HIS A 331 -7.37 -12.55 0.22
C HIS A 331 -8.10 -13.66 0.99
N ILE A 332 -8.84 -14.48 0.25
CA ILE A 332 -9.58 -15.63 0.80
C ILE A 332 -9.00 -16.97 0.31
N ARG A 333 -7.97 -16.92 -0.54
CA ARG A 333 -7.15 -18.04 -0.98
C ARG A 333 -5.67 -17.68 -0.83
N PHE A 334 -4.86 -18.68 -0.51
CA PHE A 334 -3.45 -18.53 -0.20
C PHE A 334 -2.67 -19.59 -0.95
N PHE A 335 -1.57 -19.19 -1.59
CA PHE A 335 -0.86 -20.05 -2.52
C PHE A 335 0.63 -20.15 -2.17
N THR A 336 1.16 -21.36 -2.34
CA THR A 336 2.59 -21.57 -2.62
C THR A 336 2.73 -21.88 -4.10
N GLU A 337 3.97 -21.92 -4.61
CA GLU A 337 4.20 -22.33 -6.01
C GLU A 337 3.63 -23.72 -6.30
N THR A 338 3.78 -24.66 -5.36
CA THR A 338 3.25 -26.02 -5.49
C THR A 338 1.73 -26.01 -5.68
N GLU A 339 1.01 -25.28 -4.82
CA GLU A 339 -0.46 -25.22 -4.88
C GLU A 339 -0.95 -24.46 -6.12
N LEU A 340 -0.23 -23.43 -6.57
CA LEU A 340 -0.53 -22.72 -7.82
C LEU A 340 -0.45 -23.67 -9.03
N ARG A 341 0.61 -24.48 -9.12
CA ARG A 341 0.76 -25.47 -10.20
C ARG A 341 -0.36 -26.50 -10.20
N VAL A 342 -0.75 -26.98 -9.01
CA VAL A 342 -1.86 -27.93 -8.86
C VAL A 342 -3.18 -27.30 -9.31
N LEU A 343 -3.47 -26.08 -8.88
CA LEU A 343 -4.69 -25.34 -9.26
C LEU A 343 -4.77 -25.15 -10.77
N LEU A 344 -3.70 -24.69 -11.41
CA LEU A 344 -3.68 -24.46 -12.85
C LEU A 344 -3.84 -25.77 -13.62
N ALA A 345 -3.15 -26.84 -13.23
CA ALA A 345 -3.27 -28.15 -13.86
C ALA A 345 -4.70 -28.69 -13.81
N LYS A 346 -5.38 -28.58 -12.67
CA LYS A 346 -6.80 -28.95 -12.52
C LYS A 346 -7.73 -28.12 -13.40
N SER A 347 -7.35 -26.86 -13.65
CA SER A 347 -8.08 -25.92 -14.51
C SER A 347 -7.78 -26.12 -16.00
N GLY A 348 -7.02 -27.15 -16.38
CA GLY A 348 -6.63 -27.42 -17.77
C GLY A 348 -5.54 -26.48 -18.31
N LEU A 349 -4.72 -25.92 -17.41
CA LEU A 349 -3.64 -25.00 -17.73
C LEU A 349 -2.27 -25.54 -17.28
N GLU A 350 -1.23 -25.29 -18.05
CA GLU A 350 0.17 -25.59 -17.71
C GLU A 350 1.01 -24.32 -17.78
N ILE A 351 1.82 -24.10 -16.75
CA ILE A 351 2.74 -22.96 -16.68
C ILE A 351 3.90 -23.17 -17.66
N ASP A 352 4.04 -22.27 -18.64
CA ASP A 352 5.18 -22.26 -19.57
C ASP A 352 6.25 -21.22 -19.19
N VAL A 353 5.90 -20.20 -18.41
CA VAL A 353 6.83 -19.21 -17.84
C VAL A 353 6.48 -18.96 -16.39
N LEU A 354 7.48 -18.99 -15.51
CA LEU A 354 7.32 -18.62 -14.10
C LEU A 354 8.47 -17.71 -13.67
N ASP A 355 8.12 -16.49 -13.31
CA ASP A 355 9.00 -15.52 -12.68
C ASP A 355 8.66 -15.42 -11.18
N ARG A 356 9.69 -15.21 -10.37
CA ARG A 356 9.57 -15.10 -8.91
C ARG A 356 10.07 -13.73 -8.48
N ASP A 357 9.19 -12.91 -7.93
CA ASP A 357 9.63 -11.65 -7.33
C ASP A 357 10.25 -11.97 -5.97
N SER A 358 11.56 -11.79 -5.88
CA SER A 358 12.37 -12.16 -4.71
C SER A 358 13.10 -10.94 -4.15
N PRO A 359 12.37 -9.98 -3.57
CA PRO A 359 12.97 -8.82 -2.94
C PRO A 359 13.98 -9.23 -1.84
N PRO A 360 15.03 -8.44 -1.60
CA PRO A 360 15.97 -8.73 -0.52
C PRO A 360 15.24 -8.71 0.84
N PRO A 361 15.45 -9.69 1.72
CA PRO A 361 14.84 -9.70 3.04
C PRO A 361 15.48 -8.64 3.95
N THR A 362 14.81 -8.32 5.06
CA THR A 362 15.42 -7.54 6.14
C THR A 362 16.55 -8.34 6.83
N PRO A 363 17.43 -7.72 7.62
CA PRO A 363 18.48 -8.45 8.37
C PRO A 363 17.94 -9.59 9.24
N ASN A 364 16.79 -9.41 9.89
CA ASN A 364 16.14 -10.49 10.64
C ASN A 364 15.55 -11.54 9.71
N GLY A 365 14.97 -11.14 8.58
CA GLY A 365 14.50 -12.07 7.55
C GLY A 365 15.61 -12.95 7.00
N GLU A 366 16.77 -12.37 6.68
CA GLU A 366 17.95 -13.10 6.20
C GLU A 366 18.44 -14.12 7.23
N ARG A 367 18.49 -13.72 8.52
CA ARG A 367 18.85 -14.61 9.62
C ARG A 367 17.85 -15.76 9.76
N PHE A 368 16.56 -15.46 9.66
CA PHE A 368 15.49 -16.45 9.75
C PHE A 368 15.59 -17.48 8.61
N ILE A 369 15.72 -17.01 7.36
CA ILE A 369 15.91 -17.85 6.18
C ILE A 369 17.14 -18.74 6.38
N SER A 370 18.31 -18.15 6.65
CA SER A 370 19.57 -18.89 6.84
C SER A 370 19.47 -19.98 7.91
N THR A 371 18.74 -19.72 9.00
CA THR A 371 18.53 -20.69 10.07
C THR A 371 17.68 -21.88 9.61
N LEU A 372 16.57 -21.64 8.92
CA LEU A 372 15.72 -22.72 8.40
C LEU A 372 16.43 -23.56 7.34
N ILE A 373 17.19 -22.93 6.45
CA ILE A 373 17.96 -23.63 5.41
C ILE A 373 19.05 -24.50 6.03
N SER A 374 19.82 -23.94 6.97
CA SER A 374 20.89 -24.69 7.65
C SER A 374 20.37 -25.89 8.45
N ALA A 375 19.12 -25.82 8.92
CA ALA A 375 18.47 -26.91 9.64
C ALA A 375 17.76 -27.93 8.73
N GLY A 376 17.75 -27.72 7.40
CA GLY A 376 17.02 -28.59 6.45
C GLY A 376 15.50 -28.52 6.60
N MET A 377 14.97 -27.40 7.12
CA MET A 377 13.55 -27.22 7.42
C MET A 377 12.86 -26.17 6.53
N GLY A 378 13.57 -25.62 5.54
CA GLY A 378 13.03 -24.58 4.65
C GLY A 378 13.41 -24.81 3.19
N ASP A 379 12.62 -24.24 2.30
CA ASP A 379 12.91 -24.09 0.88
C ASP A 379 13.31 -22.64 0.61
N GLU A 380 14.55 -22.40 0.17
CA GLU A 380 15.09 -21.03 0.07
C GLU A 380 14.35 -20.21 -1.00
N VAL A 381 14.01 -20.84 -2.13
CA VAL A 381 13.32 -20.19 -3.23
C VAL A 381 11.95 -19.72 -2.78
N SER A 382 11.17 -20.59 -2.13
CA SER A 382 9.85 -20.26 -1.57
C SER A 382 9.95 -19.18 -0.50
N LEU A 383 10.88 -19.29 0.45
CA LEU A 383 11.03 -18.32 1.53
C LEU A 383 11.38 -16.92 1.01
N ARG A 384 12.15 -16.81 -0.08
CA ARG A 384 12.55 -15.52 -0.67
C ARG A 384 11.53 -14.96 -1.66
N THR A 385 10.64 -15.79 -2.21
CA THR A 385 9.66 -15.35 -3.20
C THR A 385 8.47 -14.69 -2.52
N SER A 386 8.21 -13.43 -2.82
CA SER A 386 7.04 -12.68 -2.32
C SER A 386 5.82 -12.84 -3.24
N GLU A 387 6.04 -12.86 -4.55
CA GLU A 387 4.99 -12.97 -5.56
C GLU A 387 5.43 -13.94 -6.67
N LEU A 388 4.48 -14.73 -7.16
CA LEU A 388 4.64 -15.61 -8.30
C LEU A 388 3.94 -14.97 -9.50
N ARG A 389 4.71 -14.69 -10.55
CA ARG A 389 4.19 -14.20 -11.83
C ARG A 389 4.34 -15.28 -12.88
N PHE A 390 3.26 -15.61 -13.57
CA PHE A 390 3.28 -16.74 -14.49
C PHE A 390 2.57 -16.44 -15.81
N ARG A 391 2.95 -17.23 -16.81
CA ARG A 391 2.19 -17.46 -18.02
C ARG A 391 1.86 -18.93 -18.14
N ALA A 392 0.61 -19.22 -18.49
CA ALA A 392 0.10 -20.57 -18.67
C ALA A 392 -0.62 -20.72 -20.02
N ARG A 393 -0.65 -21.95 -20.53
CA ARG A 393 -1.31 -22.36 -21.77
C ARG A 393 -2.32 -23.45 -21.49
N LYS A 394 -3.25 -23.69 -22.41
CA LYS A 394 -4.12 -24.86 -22.36
C LYS A 394 -3.30 -26.14 -22.50
N ASN A 395 -3.66 -27.16 -21.72
CA ASN A 395 -3.16 -28.53 -21.85
C ASN A 395 -3.70 -29.24 -23.10
#